data_AF-A0A3B8LBZ7-F1
#
_entry.id   AF-A0A3B8LBZ7-F1
#
_cell.length_a   1.000
_cell.length_b   1.000
_cell.length_c   1.000
_cell.angle_alpha   90.00
_cell.angle_beta   90.00
_cell.angle_gamma   90.00
#
_symmetry.space_group_name_H-M   'P 1'
#
loop_
_entity.id
_entity.type
_entity.pdbx_description
1 polymer ?
#
loop_
_entity_poly.entity_id
_entity_poly.type
_entity_poly.pdbx_seq_one_letter_code
_entity_poly.pdbx_strand_id
1 'polypeptide(L)'
;MEHQATSKTNHESSNGTSNGTQEHNTEVPEQPAVDETASLLWRLCHGTEKATLTFAGQGVIDLDAFVDDFVDNEIIRETFLSGSACLEALALDPEARWSGYVSQGMNIAQWLSVPETRPEQTYLSSCVVSQPLILLCQIALYRDLYARGLKKAWNEGAIDSAVGHSQGILPALLIAESPNGDICLERLNDYLRYAFWQGIAMATSYEESGHALRDGDATPMAAVSGMDIRTLSAFVDGVNKQLPPTSAM
;
A
#
# COMPACT_ATOMS: atom_id res chain seq x y z
N MET A 1 13.12 87.37 40.93
CA MET A 1 11.74 86.90 41.18
C MET A 1 11.87 85.42 41.50
N GLU A 2 12.12 85.12 42.78
CA GLU A 2 11.17 84.48 43.72
C GLU A 2 11.06 82.97 43.44
N HIS A 3 11.10 82.02 44.37
CA HIS A 3 11.37 81.97 45.81
C HIS A 3 11.71 80.50 46.15
N GLN A 4 12.27 80.30 47.33
CA GLN A 4 12.58 79.06 48.07
C GLN A 4 11.49 77.96 48.07
N ALA A 5 11.86 76.69 48.30
CA ALA A 5 11.73 76.05 49.62
C ALA A 5 11.93 74.52 49.60
N THR A 6 12.65 74.07 50.62
CA THR A 6 12.78 72.72 51.20
C THR A 6 11.46 72.09 51.64
N SER A 7 11.33 70.76 51.63
CA SER A 7 11.07 69.97 52.86
C SER A 7 11.05 68.45 52.62
N LYS A 8 11.42 67.74 53.68
CA LYS A 8 11.40 66.29 53.92
C LYS A 8 9.95 65.76 53.98
N THR A 9 9.76 64.46 53.74
CA THR A 9 9.02 63.55 54.66
C THR A 9 9.06 62.10 54.18
N ASN A 10 9.15 61.20 55.15
CA ASN A 10 9.09 59.73 55.06
C ASN A 10 7.74 59.26 55.59
N HIS A 11 7.41 58.02 55.20
CA HIS A 11 6.35 57.12 55.68
C HIS A 11 4.92 57.36 55.23
N GLU A 12 4.37 56.36 54.52
CA GLU A 12 3.31 55.52 55.09
C GLU A 12 3.20 54.17 54.37
N SER A 13 2.88 53.14 55.17
CA SER A 13 2.75 51.73 54.83
C SER A 13 1.41 51.44 54.15
N SER A 14 1.39 50.51 53.20
CA SER A 14 0.17 50.02 52.56
C SER A 14 0.12 48.48 52.60
N ASN A 15 -0.98 47.98 53.16
CA ASN A 15 -1.36 46.58 53.32
C ASN A 15 -1.43 45.81 51.99
N GLY A 16 -0.81 44.63 51.95
CA GLY A 16 -1.00 43.63 50.90
C GLY A 16 -1.64 42.36 51.49
N THR A 17 -2.90 42.14 51.14
CA THR A 17 -3.79 41.05 51.53
C THR A 17 -3.25 39.68 51.11
N SER A 18 -3.25 38.71 52.03
CA SER A 18 -3.01 37.29 51.72
C SER A 18 -4.22 36.69 51.03
N ASN A 19 -4.03 36.06 49.87
CA ASN A 19 -4.94 35.02 49.38
C ASN A 19 -4.10 33.82 48.93
N GLY A 20 -4.27 32.71 49.66
CA GLY A 20 -3.62 31.45 49.36
C GLY A 20 -4.11 30.90 48.02
N THR A 21 -3.16 30.47 47.20
CA THR A 21 -3.42 29.61 46.05
C THR A 21 -2.99 28.21 46.46
N GLN A 22 -3.95 27.32 46.69
CA GLN A 22 -3.68 25.89 46.79
C GLN A 22 -3.31 25.41 45.38
N GLU A 23 -2.04 25.10 45.17
CA GLU A 23 -1.59 24.37 43.99
C GLU A 23 -2.14 22.94 44.08
N HIS A 24 -3.16 22.67 43.27
CA HIS A 24 -3.68 21.33 43.09
C HIS A 24 -2.73 20.59 42.15
N ASN A 25 -1.72 19.92 42.72
CA ASN A 25 -0.89 18.95 42.00
C ASN A 25 -1.80 17.82 41.51
N THR A 26 -2.19 17.92 40.24
CA THR A 26 -2.78 16.81 39.50
C THR A 26 -1.61 15.94 39.04
N GLU A 27 -1.31 14.90 39.82
CA GLU A 27 -0.45 13.81 39.36
C GLU A 27 -1.09 13.22 38.11
N VAL A 28 -0.47 13.47 36.95
CA VAL A 28 -0.79 12.76 35.72
C VAL A 28 -0.43 11.28 35.98
N PRO A 29 -1.37 10.33 35.82
CA PRO A 29 -1.06 8.93 36.02
C PRO A 29 0.08 8.53 35.09
N GLU A 30 1.19 8.05 35.68
CA GLU A 30 2.32 7.51 34.94
C GLU A 30 1.82 6.35 34.08
N GLN A 31 1.85 6.50 32.75
CA GLN A 31 1.43 5.44 31.85
C GLN A 31 2.29 4.20 32.12
N PRO A 32 1.70 3.00 32.20
CA PRO A 32 2.46 1.78 32.44
C PRO A 32 3.55 1.65 31.36
N ALA A 33 4.79 1.40 31.79
CA ALA A 33 5.92 1.24 30.89
C ALA A 33 5.58 0.17 29.84
N VAL A 34 5.63 0.54 28.56
CA VAL A 34 5.42 -0.37 27.45
C VAL A 34 6.57 -1.38 27.45
N ASP A 35 6.26 -2.67 27.59
CA ASP A 35 7.26 -3.71 27.39
C ASP A 35 7.63 -3.78 25.91
N GLU A 36 8.71 -3.10 25.54
CA GLU A 36 9.20 -3.07 24.15
C GLU A 36 9.54 -4.46 23.62
N THR A 37 9.86 -5.43 24.50
CA THR A 37 10.15 -6.81 24.09
C THR A 37 8.91 -7.55 23.58
N ALA A 38 7.71 -7.06 23.92
CA ALA A 38 6.45 -7.55 23.37
C ALA A 38 6.25 -7.15 21.89
N SER A 39 6.98 -6.14 21.38
CA SER A 39 6.90 -5.73 19.98
C SER A 39 7.56 -6.73 19.04
N LEU A 40 6.82 -7.17 18.01
CA LEU A 40 7.37 -8.03 16.96
C LEU A 40 8.54 -7.35 16.23
N LEU A 41 8.39 -6.06 15.90
CA LEU A 41 9.44 -5.31 15.21
C LEU A 41 10.70 -5.24 16.08
N TRP A 42 10.54 -5.03 17.40
CA TRP A 42 11.68 -5.04 18.32
C TRP A 42 12.39 -6.40 18.29
N ARG A 43 11.64 -7.51 18.38
CA ARG A 43 12.23 -8.87 18.34
C ARG A 43 12.98 -9.16 17.05
N LEU A 44 12.41 -8.76 15.90
CA LEU A 44 13.10 -8.86 14.60
C LEU A 44 14.38 -8.00 14.57
N CYS A 45 14.31 -6.77 15.07
CA CYS A 45 15.45 -5.85 15.11
C CYS A 45 16.55 -6.24 16.10
N HIS A 46 16.33 -7.24 16.95
CA HIS A 46 17.33 -7.76 17.89
C HIS A 46 17.66 -9.23 17.61
N GLY A 47 17.24 -9.76 16.46
CA GLY A 47 17.56 -11.11 16.01
C GLY A 47 16.98 -12.23 16.89
N THR A 48 15.97 -11.95 17.71
CA THR A 48 15.34 -12.96 18.57
C THR A 48 14.26 -13.76 17.84
N GLU A 49 13.78 -13.23 16.71
CA GLU A 49 12.79 -13.84 15.84
C GLU A 49 13.20 -13.68 14.37
N LYS A 50 12.62 -14.52 13.51
CA LYS A 50 12.74 -14.41 12.05
C LYS A 50 11.38 -14.23 11.39
N ALA A 51 11.38 -13.60 10.22
CA ALA A 51 10.17 -13.41 9.42
C ALA A 51 10.42 -13.67 7.94
N THR A 52 9.39 -14.19 7.29
CA THR A 52 9.25 -14.26 5.83
C THR A 52 8.20 -13.24 5.40
N LEU A 53 8.51 -12.42 4.40
CA LEU A 53 7.55 -11.50 3.81
C LEU A 53 6.63 -12.25 2.85
N THR A 54 5.32 -11.98 2.90
CA THR A 54 4.34 -12.62 2.01
C THR A 54 3.58 -11.58 1.22
N PHE A 55 3.47 -11.76 -0.09
CA PHE A 55 2.74 -10.89 -1.00
C PHE A 55 1.57 -11.64 -1.65
N ALA A 56 0.37 -11.09 -1.49
CA ALA A 56 -0.84 -11.65 -2.08
C ALA A 56 -0.93 -11.37 -3.58
N GLY A 57 -1.76 -12.15 -4.28
CA GLY A 57 -2.04 -11.97 -5.70
C GLY A 57 -3.23 -11.04 -5.95
N GLN A 58 -3.99 -11.34 -7.01
CA GLN A 58 -5.26 -10.69 -7.36
C GLN A 58 -6.17 -10.53 -6.13
N GLY A 59 -6.74 -9.34 -5.98
CA GLY A 59 -7.74 -8.99 -4.98
C GLY A 59 -8.38 -7.65 -5.30
N VAL A 60 -9.39 -7.25 -4.53
CA VAL A 60 -9.97 -5.92 -4.63
C VAL A 60 -8.98 -4.93 -4.02
N ILE A 61 -8.57 -3.96 -4.82
CA ILE A 61 -7.72 -2.85 -4.37
C ILE A 61 -8.62 -1.81 -3.73
N ASP A 62 -8.37 -1.52 -2.47
CA ASP A 62 -8.98 -0.41 -1.77
C ASP A 62 -8.05 0.80 -1.82
N LEU A 63 -8.31 1.72 -2.75
CA LEU A 63 -7.55 2.97 -2.84
C LEU A 63 -7.91 3.96 -1.73
N ASP A 64 -9.06 3.80 -1.05
CA ASP A 64 -9.42 4.67 0.09
C ASP A 64 -8.46 4.47 1.25
N ALA A 65 -7.94 3.25 1.43
CA ALA A 65 -6.92 2.93 2.42
C ALA A 65 -5.61 3.73 2.26
N PHE A 66 -5.39 4.38 1.11
CA PHE A 66 -4.18 5.15 0.81
C PHE A 66 -4.43 6.66 0.70
N VAL A 67 -5.66 7.16 0.81
CA VAL A 67 -5.95 8.59 0.59
C VAL A 67 -5.23 9.47 1.60
N ASP A 68 -5.40 9.19 2.89
CA ASP A 68 -4.77 9.97 3.96
C ASP A 68 -3.25 9.82 3.91
N ASP A 69 -2.76 8.58 3.73
CA ASP A 69 -1.33 8.29 3.59
C ASP A 69 -0.70 8.99 2.37
N PHE A 70 -1.43 9.14 1.26
CA PHE A 70 -0.94 9.85 0.09
C PHE A 70 -0.71 11.34 0.36
N VAL A 71 -1.44 11.93 1.33
CA VAL A 71 -1.25 13.31 1.77
C VAL A 71 -0.15 13.40 2.84
N ASP A 72 -0.21 12.54 3.85
CA ASP A 72 0.56 12.71 5.09
C ASP A 72 1.87 11.92 5.12
N ASN A 73 2.04 10.91 4.26
CA ASN A 73 3.22 10.06 4.20
C ASN A 73 4.05 10.31 2.93
N GLU A 74 5.18 10.99 3.09
CA GLU A 74 6.08 11.33 1.97
C GLU A 74 6.58 10.12 1.18
N ILE A 75 6.87 8.99 1.85
CA ILE A 75 7.36 7.78 1.18
C ILE A 75 6.26 7.17 0.32
N ILE A 76 5.05 7.08 0.85
CA ILE A 76 3.89 6.57 0.11
C ILE A 76 3.59 7.51 -1.07
N ARG A 77 3.52 8.81 -0.82
CA ARG A 77 3.29 9.84 -1.85
C ARG A 77 4.32 9.77 -2.97
N GLU A 78 5.62 9.73 -2.65
CA GLU A 78 6.70 9.62 -3.63
C GLU A 78 6.58 8.34 -4.46
N THR A 79 6.27 7.21 -3.82
CA THR A 79 6.06 5.92 -4.51
C THR A 79 4.93 6.01 -5.52
N PHE A 80 3.77 6.53 -5.11
CA PHE A 80 2.61 6.67 -5.99
C PHE A 80 2.84 7.69 -7.10
N LEU A 81 3.52 8.81 -6.84
CA LEU A 81 3.85 9.79 -7.88
C LEU A 81 4.77 9.19 -8.95
N SER A 82 5.81 8.46 -8.55
CA SER A 82 6.73 7.79 -9.47
C SER A 82 6.02 6.71 -10.30
N GLY A 83 5.26 5.84 -9.63
CA GLY A 83 4.51 4.78 -10.30
C GLY A 83 3.41 5.30 -11.22
N SER A 84 2.67 6.33 -10.78
CA SER A 84 1.63 7.00 -11.58
C SER A 84 2.21 7.62 -12.84
N ALA A 85 3.33 8.34 -12.74
CA ALA A 85 3.98 8.93 -13.90
C ALA A 85 4.45 7.86 -14.90
N CYS A 86 5.00 6.74 -14.41
CA CYS A 86 5.39 5.61 -15.25
C CYS A 86 4.19 4.99 -15.98
N LEU A 87 3.11 4.70 -15.26
CA LEU A 87 1.93 4.02 -15.81
C LEU A 87 1.12 4.94 -16.74
N GLU A 88 1.03 6.23 -16.44
CA GLU A 88 0.40 7.22 -17.31
C GLU A 88 1.18 7.36 -18.63
N ALA A 89 2.51 7.40 -18.58
CA ALA A 89 3.34 7.40 -19.79
C ALA A 89 3.12 6.14 -20.65
N LEU A 90 2.98 4.97 -20.02
CA LEU A 90 2.68 3.71 -20.72
C LEU A 90 1.27 3.70 -21.31
N ALA A 91 0.27 4.25 -20.62
CA ALA A 91 -1.09 4.36 -21.13
C ALA A 91 -1.21 5.30 -22.34
N LEU A 92 -0.27 6.25 -22.48
CA LEU A 92 -0.17 7.14 -23.63
C LEU A 92 0.59 6.53 -24.82
N ASP A 93 1.26 5.39 -24.63
CA ASP A 93 1.92 4.67 -25.71
C ASP A 93 0.88 4.28 -26.80
N PRO A 94 1.18 4.45 -28.11
CA PRO A 94 0.24 4.13 -29.17
C PRO A 94 -0.28 2.70 -29.14
N GLU A 95 0.57 1.71 -28.84
CA GLU A 95 0.18 0.30 -28.79
C GLU A 95 -0.79 0.05 -27.63
N ALA A 96 -0.47 0.58 -26.45
CA ALA A 96 -1.35 0.50 -25.30
C ALA A 96 -2.68 1.21 -25.56
N ARG A 97 -2.63 2.43 -26.09
CA ARG A 97 -3.83 3.23 -26.36
C ARG A 97 -4.74 2.58 -27.40
N TRP A 98 -4.16 1.98 -28.45
CA TRP A 98 -4.94 1.29 -29.49
C TRP A 98 -5.50 -0.06 -29.05
N SER A 99 -4.98 -0.66 -27.98
CA SER A 99 -5.56 -1.88 -27.39
C SER A 99 -6.97 -1.67 -26.82
N GLY A 100 -7.33 -0.44 -26.45
CA GLY A 100 -8.61 -0.11 -25.82
C GLY A 100 -8.71 -0.43 -24.32
N TYR A 101 -7.77 -1.19 -23.75
CA TYR A 101 -7.80 -1.59 -22.34
C TYR A 101 -7.48 -0.48 -21.34
N VAL A 102 -6.86 0.61 -21.80
CA VAL A 102 -6.47 1.77 -20.97
C VAL A 102 -7.27 3.03 -21.30
N SER A 103 -8.55 2.86 -21.69
CA SER A 103 -9.42 3.93 -22.17
C SER A 103 -9.69 5.05 -21.16
N GLN A 104 -9.55 4.78 -19.85
CA GLN A 104 -9.70 5.76 -18.77
C GLN A 104 -8.35 6.23 -18.18
N GLY A 105 -7.24 5.86 -18.83
CA GLY A 105 -5.89 6.22 -18.38
C GLY A 105 -5.44 5.46 -17.14
N MET A 106 -4.30 5.89 -16.59
CA MET A 106 -3.62 5.28 -15.44
C MET A 106 -3.04 6.34 -14.48
N ASN A 107 -3.74 7.47 -14.32
CA ASN A 107 -3.29 8.54 -13.42
C ASN A 107 -3.68 8.23 -11.96
N ILE A 108 -2.94 7.31 -11.34
CA ILE A 108 -3.20 6.82 -9.98
C ILE A 108 -3.10 7.95 -8.95
N ALA A 109 -2.19 8.90 -9.13
CA ALA A 109 -2.04 10.05 -8.24
C ALA A 109 -3.29 10.95 -8.26
N GLN A 110 -3.90 11.14 -9.44
CA GLN A 110 -5.17 11.85 -9.55
C GLN A 110 -6.30 11.06 -8.86
N TRP A 111 -6.34 9.74 -9.04
CA TRP A 111 -7.32 8.88 -8.38
C TRP A 111 -7.26 8.94 -6.85
N LEU A 112 -6.06 9.07 -6.27
CA LEU A 112 -5.89 9.22 -4.83
C LEU A 112 -6.25 10.62 -4.33
N SER A 113 -5.78 11.66 -5.04
CA SER A 113 -5.98 13.06 -4.65
C SER A 113 -7.40 13.59 -4.86
N VAL A 114 -8.10 13.07 -5.87
CA VAL A 114 -9.49 13.44 -6.21
C VAL A 114 -10.27 12.14 -6.44
N PRO A 115 -10.80 11.51 -5.37
CA PRO A 115 -11.50 10.22 -5.46
C PRO A 115 -12.64 10.17 -6.49
N GLU A 116 -13.27 11.29 -6.79
CA GLU A 116 -14.34 11.43 -7.77
C GLU A 116 -13.86 11.20 -9.22
N THR A 117 -12.55 11.23 -9.46
CA THR A 117 -11.93 10.95 -10.77
C THR A 117 -11.62 9.48 -10.99
N ARG A 118 -11.83 8.64 -9.96
CA ARG A 118 -11.55 7.20 -10.05
C ARG A 118 -12.45 6.53 -11.10
N PRO A 119 -11.88 5.69 -11.97
CA PRO A 119 -12.63 4.79 -12.82
C PRO A 119 -13.56 3.88 -12.00
N GLU A 120 -14.59 3.36 -12.66
CA GLU A 120 -15.45 2.37 -12.03
C GLU A 120 -14.70 1.08 -11.66
N GLN A 121 -15.26 0.33 -10.71
CA GLN A 121 -14.64 -0.88 -10.18
C GLN A 121 -14.33 -1.93 -11.27
N THR A 122 -15.13 -2.01 -12.33
CA THR A 122 -14.87 -2.95 -13.45
C THR A 122 -13.60 -2.61 -14.21
N TYR A 123 -13.29 -1.32 -14.38
CA TYR A 123 -12.03 -0.87 -14.98
C TYR A 123 -10.85 -1.16 -14.05
N LEU A 124 -10.97 -0.79 -12.77
CA LEU A 124 -9.93 -1.02 -11.75
C LEU A 124 -9.64 -2.51 -11.54
N SER A 125 -10.61 -3.38 -11.76
CA SER A 125 -10.48 -4.83 -11.61
C SER A 125 -9.94 -5.52 -12.88
N SER A 126 -9.88 -4.82 -14.01
CA SER A 126 -9.32 -5.39 -15.25
C SER A 126 -7.86 -5.78 -15.04
N CYS A 127 -7.40 -6.88 -15.65
CA CYS A 127 -6.02 -7.35 -15.43
C CYS A 127 -4.96 -6.33 -15.91
N VAL A 128 -5.26 -5.50 -16.90
CA VAL A 128 -4.35 -4.43 -17.38
C VAL A 128 -4.10 -3.37 -16.30
N VAL A 129 -5.14 -3.03 -15.53
CA VAL A 129 -5.08 -1.98 -14.50
C VAL A 129 -4.66 -2.57 -13.16
N SER A 130 -5.27 -3.69 -12.75
CA SER A 130 -5.09 -4.28 -11.42
C SER A 130 -3.70 -4.88 -11.21
N GLN A 131 -3.07 -5.45 -12.24
CA GLN A 131 -1.73 -6.04 -12.15
C GLN A 131 -0.69 -5.01 -11.66
N PRO A 132 -0.45 -3.89 -12.37
CA PRO A 132 0.50 -2.88 -11.90
C PRO A 132 0.02 -2.13 -10.66
N LEU A 133 -1.29 -1.93 -10.49
CA LEU A 133 -1.82 -1.18 -9.34
C LEU A 133 -1.64 -1.94 -8.01
N ILE A 134 -1.89 -3.25 -7.97
CA ILE A 134 -1.64 -4.09 -6.78
C ILE A 134 -0.15 -4.05 -6.43
N LEU A 135 0.72 -4.20 -7.42
CA LEU A 135 2.17 -4.11 -7.22
C LEU A 135 2.56 -2.76 -6.61
N LEU A 136 2.03 -1.65 -7.15
CA LEU A 136 2.31 -0.31 -6.65
C LEU A 136 1.87 -0.14 -5.18
N CYS A 137 0.66 -0.56 -4.84
CA CYS A 137 0.14 -0.51 -3.47
C CYS A 137 1.00 -1.35 -2.50
N GLN A 138 1.36 -2.57 -2.89
CA GLN A 138 2.18 -3.45 -2.05
C GLN A 138 3.58 -2.87 -1.80
N ILE A 139 4.20 -2.26 -2.82
CA ILE A 139 5.51 -1.65 -2.68
C ILE A 139 5.47 -0.32 -1.92
N ALA A 140 4.42 0.49 -2.07
CA ALA A 140 4.24 1.70 -1.27
C ALA A 140 4.18 1.37 0.24
N LEU A 141 3.37 0.39 0.63
CA LEU A 141 3.30 -0.09 2.02
C LEU A 141 4.63 -0.67 2.49
N TYR A 142 5.29 -1.47 1.66
CA TYR A 142 6.58 -2.04 1.99
C TYR A 142 7.64 -0.97 2.24
N ARG A 143 7.76 0.04 1.36
CA ARG A 143 8.75 1.12 1.51
C ARG A 143 8.51 1.92 2.80
N ASP A 144 7.25 2.19 3.14
CA ASP A 144 6.90 2.83 4.41
C ASP A 144 7.29 1.96 5.62
N LEU A 145 6.90 0.69 5.64
CA LEU A 145 7.29 -0.25 6.70
C LEU A 145 8.82 -0.41 6.81
N TYR A 146 9.51 -0.38 5.68
CA TYR A 146 10.97 -0.42 5.61
C TYR A 146 11.60 0.76 6.35
N ALA A 147 11.11 1.98 6.09
CA ALA A 147 11.56 3.17 6.80
C ALA A 147 11.17 3.19 8.29
N ARG A 148 10.00 2.63 8.65
CA ARG A 148 9.53 2.56 10.04
C ARG A 148 10.14 1.43 10.88
N GLY A 149 11.00 0.59 10.29
CA GLY A 149 11.83 -0.32 11.07
C GLY A 149 12.31 -1.58 10.37
N LEU A 150 11.68 -2.03 9.26
CA LEU A 150 12.14 -3.27 8.62
C LEU A 150 13.57 -3.16 8.10
N LYS A 151 14.07 -1.96 7.80
CA LYS A 151 15.48 -1.74 7.46
C LYS A 151 16.45 -2.33 8.50
N LYS A 152 16.16 -2.15 9.79
CA LYS A 152 16.98 -2.73 10.85
C LYS A 152 16.85 -4.25 10.87
N ALA A 153 15.64 -4.79 10.76
CA ALA A 153 15.41 -6.23 10.69
C ALA A 153 16.15 -6.90 9.51
N TRP A 154 16.21 -6.25 8.34
CA TRP A 154 17.02 -6.70 7.20
C TRP A 154 18.51 -6.72 7.52
N ASN A 155 19.03 -5.63 8.09
CA ASN A 155 20.46 -5.54 8.42
C ASN A 155 20.90 -6.56 9.49
N GLU A 156 20.01 -6.93 10.41
CA GLU A 156 20.24 -7.98 11.42
C GLU A 156 20.02 -9.41 10.86
N GLY A 157 19.58 -9.54 9.61
CA GLY A 157 19.32 -10.85 8.97
C GLY A 157 18.09 -11.58 9.54
N ALA A 158 17.18 -10.86 10.20
CA ALA A 158 15.92 -11.42 10.71
C ALA A 158 14.89 -11.65 9.61
N ILE A 159 15.01 -10.91 8.49
CA ILE A 159 14.25 -11.14 7.27
C ILE A 159 15.23 -11.67 6.23
N ASP A 160 14.98 -12.88 5.74
CA ASP A 160 15.85 -13.56 4.76
C ASP A 160 15.08 -14.11 3.55
N SER A 161 13.76 -13.92 3.52
CA SER A 161 12.89 -14.51 2.52
C SER A 161 11.66 -13.65 2.23
N ALA A 162 11.27 -13.65 0.96
CA ALA A 162 10.02 -13.08 0.47
C ALA A 162 9.34 -14.10 -0.45
N VAL A 163 8.04 -14.30 -0.29
CA VAL A 163 7.24 -15.20 -1.11
C VAL A 163 6.02 -14.48 -1.66
N GLY A 164 5.62 -14.85 -2.87
CA GLY A 164 4.52 -14.22 -3.58
C GLY A 164 3.54 -15.24 -4.14
N HIS A 165 2.25 -15.02 -3.91
CA HIS A 165 1.20 -15.84 -4.50
C HIS A 165 0.73 -15.23 -5.83
N SER A 166 0.76 -16.02 -6.92
CA SER A 166 0.39 -15.54 -8.27
C SER A 166 1.17 -14.26 -8.62
N GLN A 167 0.51 -13.15 -8.96
CA GLN A 167 1.18 -11.87 -9.26
C GLN A 167 1.96 -11.27 -8.07
N GLY A 168 1.70 -11.71 -6.83
CA GLY A 168 2.49 -11.32 -5.66
C GLY A 168 3.96 -11.76 -5.76
N ILE A 169 4.31 -12.60 -6.74
CA ILE A 169 5.71 -12.92 -7.05
C ILE A 169 6.52 -11.69 -7.47
N LEU A 170 5.88 -10.70 -8.11
CA LEU A 170 6.56 -9.49 -8.59
C LEU A 170 7.19 -8.65 -7.47
N PRO A 171 6.46 -8.22 -6.43
CA PRO A 171 7.08 -7.52 -5.30
C PRO A 171 8.08 -8.40 -4.54
N ALA A 172 7.83 -9.72 -4.43
CA ALA A 172 8.76 -10.64 -3.78
C ALA A 172 10.11 -10.69 -4.51
N LEU A 173 10.09 -10.78 -5.84
CA LEU A 173 11.29 -10.73 -6.68
C LEU A 173 12.00 -9.39 -6.57
N LEU A 174 11.27 -8.27 -6.66
CA LEU A 174 11.82 -6.92 -6.53
C LEU A 174 12.55 -6.74 -5.19
N ILE A 175 11.98 -7.22 -4.09
CA ILE A 175 12.61 -7.16 -2.77
C ILE A 175 13.83 -8.07 -2.71
N ALA A 176 13.73 -9.29 -3.23
CA ALA A 176 14.83 -10.26 -3.20
C ALA A 176 16.06 -9.80 -4.00
N GLU A 177 15.87 -9.07 -5.10
CA GLU A 177 16.98 -8.49 -5.87
C GLU A 177 17.47 -7.13 -5.30
N SER A 178 16.72 -6.52 -4.40
CA SER A 178 17.07 -5.24 -3.77
C SER A 178 18.07 -5.46 -2.62
N PRO A 179 19.22 -4.77 -2.60
CA PRO A 179 20.19 -4.91 -1.52
C PRO A 179 19.57 -4.63 -0.14
N ASN A 180 19.61 -5.61 0.76
CA ASN A 180 18.99 -5.55 2.09
C ASN A 180 17.49 -5.16 2.04
N GLY A 181 16.80 -5.48 0.96
CA GLY A 181 15.40 -5.10 0.76
C GLY A 181 15.17 -3.61 0.46
N ASP A 182 16.20 -2.80 0.19
CA ASP A 182 16.07 -1.37 -0.11
C ASP A 182 15.66 -1.13 -1.57
N ILE A 183 14.37 -0.86 -1.80
CA ILE A 183 13.82 -0.73 -3.16
C ILE A 183 14.10 0.66 -3.74
N CYS A 184 14.73 0.66 -4.90
CA CYS A 184 14.91 1.81 -5.77
C CYS A 184 13.67 2.01 -6.67
N LEU A 185 13.19 3.26 -6.78
CA LEU A 185 11.96 3.58 -7.52
C LEU A 185 12.10 3.37 -9.04
N GLU A 186 13.30 3.60 -9.59
CA GLU A 186 13.57 3.30 -11.00
C GLU A 186 13.35 1.81 -11.28
N ARG A 187 13.76 0.94 -10.35
CA ARG A 187 13.58 -0.50 -10.50
C ARG A 187 12.13 -0.94 -10.29
N LEU A 188 11.42 -0.31 -9.35
CA LEU A 188 9.96 -0.46 -9.25
C LEU A 188 9.28 -0.14 -10.59
N ASN A 189 9.68 0.95 -11.25
CA ASN A 189 9.09 1.36 -12.53
C ASN A 189 9.32 0.34 -13.65
N ASP A 190 10.43 -0.42 -13.62
CA ASP A 190 10.62 -1.55 -14.54
C ASP A 190 9.62 -2.68 -14.29
N TYR A 191 9.36 -3.01 -13.02
CA TYR A 191 8.36 -4.02 -12.66
C TYR A 191 6.94 -3.56 -12.98
N LEU A 192 6.63 -2.28 -12.79
CA LEU A 192 5.34 -1.70 -13.20
C LEU A 192 5.15 -1.78 -14.71
N ARG A 193 6.19 -1.49 -15.50
CA ARG A 193 6.17 -1.64 -16.95
C ARG A 193 5.94 -3.09 -17.37
N TYR A 194 6.64 -4.02 -16.73
CA TYR A 194 6.44 -5.45 -16.96
C TYR A 194 4.99 -5.86 -16.65
N ALA A 195 4.48 -5.50 -15.46
CA ALA A 195 3.13 -5.85 -15.03
C ALA A 195 2.04 -5.26 -15.94
N PHE A 196 2.24 -4.02 -16.40
CA PHE A 196 1.36 -3.35 -17.36
C PHE A 196 1.25 -4.12 -18.68
N TRP A 197 2.38 -4.43 -19.31
CA TRP A 197 2.39 -5.16 -20.59
C TRP A 197 1.96 -6.61 -20.44
N GLN A 198 2.30 -7.25 -19.31
CA GLN A 198 1.76 -8.57 -18.98
C GLN A 198 0.23 -8.52 -18.91
N GLY A 199 -0.34 -7.49 -18.26
CA GLY A 199 -1.78 -7.29 -18.21
C GLY A 199 -2.40 -7.20 -19.60
N ILE A 200 -1.84 -6.37 -20.50
CA ILE A 200 -2.30 -6.28 -21.90
C ILE A 200 -2.22 -7.64 -22.59
N ALA A 201 -1.09 -8.34 -22.47
CA ALA A 201 -0.92 -9.67 -23.07
C ALA A 201 -1.93 -10.68 -22.52
N MET A 202 -2.24 -10.66 -21.23
CA MET A 202 -3.25 -11.52 -20.62
C MET A 202 -4.66 -11.20 -21.15
N ALA A 203 -4.99 -9.91 -21.26
CA ALA A 203 -6.28 -9.46 -21.78
C ALA A 203 -6.47 -9.83 -23.26
N THR A 204 -5.41 -9.79 -24.08
CA THR A 204 -5.48 -10.19 -25.50
C THR A 204 -5.43 -11.70 -25.71
N SER A 205 -4.75 -12.45 -24.85
CA SER A 205 -4.60 -13.90 -24.98
C SER A 205 -5.91 -14.67 -24.74
N TYR A 206 -6.82 -14.05 -24.00
CA TYR A 206 -8.16 -14.55 -23.81
C TYR A 206 -9.10 -13.39 -24.06
N GLU A 207 -9.45 -13.17 -25.33
CA GLU A 207 -10.66 -12.40 -25.63
C GLU A 207 -11.78 -13.05 -24.82
N GLU A 208 -12.42 -12.29 -23.92
CA GLU A 208 -13.69 -12.69 -23.32
C GLU A 208 -14.61 -12.97 -24.51
N SER A 209 -14.64 -14.23 -24.96
CA SER A 209 -15.33 -14.63 -26.17
C SER A 209 -16.74 -14.12 -26.01
N GLY A 210 -17.15 -13.20 -26.88
CA GLY A 210 -18.39 -12.41 -26.74
C GLY A 210 -19.68 -13.21 -26.68
N HIS A 211 -19.65 -14.52 -26.53
CA HIS A 211 -20.79 -15.39 -26.40
C HIS A 211 -20.47 -16.61 -25.52
N ALA A 212 -20.87 -16.56 -24.24
CA ALA A 212 -21.68 -17.59 -23.57
C ALA A 212 -21.69 -17.38 -22.04
N LEU A 213 -22.80 -16.82 -21.54
CA LEU A 213 -23.28 -16.97 -20.16
C LEU A 213 -22.38 -16.39 -19.05
N ARG A 214 -22.30 -15.06 -18.95
CA ARG A 214 -22.21 -14.44 -17.62
C ARG A 214 -23.57 -14.60 -16.95
N ASP A 215 -23.80 -15.74 -16.32
CA ASP A 215 -24.90 -15.87 -15.37
C ASP A 215 -24.42 -15.28 -14.03
N GLY A 216 -24.86 -14.06 -13.72
CA GLY A 216 -24.47 -13.35 -12.49
C GLY A 216 -22.97 -13.08 -12.34
N ASP A 217 -22.42 -13.40 -11.16
CA ASP A 217 -21.07 -13.07 -10.70
C ASP A 217 -19.97 -14.05 -11.18
N ALA A 218 -20.21 -14.79 -12.26
CA ALA A 218 -19.25 -15.77 -12.78
C ALA A 218 -17.93 -15.11 -13.23
N THR A 219 -16.80 -15.65 -12.77
CA THR A 219 -15.46 -15.21 -13.16
C THR A 219 -14.62 -16.40 -13.66
N PRO A 220 -13.50 -16.16 -14.37
CA PRO A 220 -12.59 -17.24 -14.82
C PRO A 220 -11.91 -18.02 -13.67
N MET A 221 -12.06 -17.60 -12.41
CA MET A 221 -11.41 -18.21 -11.25
C MET A 221 -12.45 -18.60 -10.19
N ALA A 222 -12.63 -19.91 -9.99
CA ALA A 222 -13.53 -20.45 -8.97
C ALA A 222 -12.75 -21.02 -7.78
N ALA A 223 -13.02 -20.50 -6.58
CA ALA A 223 -12.49 -21.06 -5.33
C ALA A 223 -13.41 -22.19 -4.83
N VAL A 224 -12.86 -23.38 -4.60
CA VAL A 224 -13.60 -24.55 -4.08
C VAL A 224 -13.00 -24.98 -2.75
N SER A 225 -13.83 -25.01 -1.71
CA SER A 225 -13.44 -25.41 -0.35
C SER A 225 -14.17 -26.67 0.09
N GLY A 226 -13.53 -27.50 0.92
CA GLY A 226 -14.15 -28.69 1.51
C GLY A 226 -14.11 -29.97 0.65
N MET A 227 -13.41 -29.95 -0.49
CA MET A 227 -13.13 -31.14 -1.30
C MET A 227 -11.63 -31.42 -1.35
N ASP A 228 -11.25 -32.69 -1.34
CA ASP A 228 -9.86 -33.08 -1.62
C ASP A 228 -9.59 -33.03 -3.12
N ILE A 229 -8.31 -32.86 -3.48
CA ILE A 229 -7.89 -32.66 -4.87
C ILE A 229 -8.32 -33.80 -5.80
N ARG A 230 -8.39 -35.06 -5.32
CA ARG A 230 -8.78 -36.19 -6.19
C ARG A 230 -10.24 -36.11 -6.57
N THR A 231 -11.11 -35.79 -5.60
CA THR A 231 -12.54 -35.62 -5.82
C THR A 231 -12.80 -34.44 -6.77
N LEU A 232 -12.14 -33.31 -6.53
CA LEU A 232 -12.26 -32.13 -7.38
C LEU A 232 -11.79 -32.40 -8.81
N SER A 233 -10.64 -33.05 -8.99
CA SER A 233 -10.12 -33.42 -10.31
C SER A 233 -11.08 -34.33 -11.07
N ALA A 234 -11.61 -35.38 -10.42
CA ALA A 234 -12.57 -36.29 -11.06
C ALA A 234 -13.86 -35.56 -11.51
N PHE A 235 -14.32 -34.60 -10.72
CA PHE A 235 -15.45 -33.75 -11.07
C PHE A 235 -15.15 -32.86 -12.29
N VAL A 236 -14.03 -32.12 -12.25
CA VAL A 236 -13.59 -31.24 -13.34
C VAL A 236 -13.37 -32.02 -14.64
N ASP A 237 -12.76 -33.21 -14.57
CA ASP A 237 -12.58 -34.10 -15.72
C ASP A 237 -13.92 -34.56 -16.32
N GLY A 238 -14.92 -34.81 -15.47
CA GLY A 238 -16.28 -35.16 -15.89
C GLY A 238 -16.96 -34.03 -16.65
N VAL A 239 -16.75 -32.77 -16.22
CA VAL A 239 -17.26 -31.56 -16.90
C VAL A 239 -16.52 -31.34 -18.22
N ASN A 240 -15.17 -31.38 -18.21
CA ASN A 240 -14.35 -31.11 -19.39
C ASN A 240 -14.62 -32.08 -20.55
N LYS A 241 -15.02 -33.33 -20.28
CA LYS A 241 -15.43 -34.30 -21.32
C LYS A 241 -16.67 -33.89 -22.12
N GLN A 242 -17.49 -32.99 -21.57
CA GLN A 242 -18.73 -32.52 -22.18
C GLN A 242 -18.52 -31.20 -22.95
N LEU A 243 -17.41 -30.51 -22.70
CA LEU A 243 -17.08 -29.26 -23.37
C LEU A 243 -16.49 -29.53 -24.76
N PRO A 244 -16.74 -28.65 -25.74
CA PRO A 244 -16.06 -28.74 -27.03
C PRO A 244 -14.54 -28.66 -26.82
N PRO A 245 -13.74 -29.31 -27.67
CA PRO A 245 -12.29 -29.15 -27.64
C PRO A 245 -11.96 -27.66 -27.74
N THR A 246 -11.11 -27.18 -26.85
CA THR A 246 -10.68 -25.78 -26.84
C THR A 246 -10.07 -25.46 -28.20
N SER A 247 -10.64 -24.50 -28.92
CA SER A 247 -9.98 -23.92 -30.08
C SER A 247 -8.70 -23.28 -29.58
N ALA A 248 -7.57 -23.97 -29.75
CA ALA A 248 -6.27 -23.33 -29.57
C ALA A 248 -6.21 -22.19 -30.59
N MET A 249 -6.23 -20.94 -30.12
CA MET A 249 -5.75 -19.80 -30.90
C MET A 249 -4.23 -19.87 -31.00
#